data_AF-A0A850QSD3-F1
#
_entry.id   AF-A0A850QSD3-F1
#
_cell.length_a   1.000
_cell.length_b   1.000
_cell.length_c   1.000
_cell.angle_alpha   90.00
_cell.angle_beta   90.00
_cell.angle_gamma   90.00
#
_symmetry.space_group_name_H-M   'P 1'
#
loop_
_entity.id
_entity.type
_entity.pdbx_description
1 polymer ?
#
loop_
_entity_poly.entity_id
_entity_poly.type
_entity_poly.pdbx_seq_one_letter_code
_entity_poly.pdbx_strand_id
1 'polypeptide(L)'
;MSLLTTFTDHNTFVNRHNGPTLEQQQTMLAAIGVDNLDQLIDQTVPANIRLPQPLQLPKAINEEMLLQQLKHIAQKNIINKSYIGQGYYNTYTPSVILRNILENPGWYTAYTPYQPEISQGRLESLLNYQQMVMDLTGMDLANASLLDESTAAAEAMMLCKRASKNKSSAFFVSNEVHPQTLDVIRTRAKFVGIEVITGNLEQLDDSEVFGALLQYPGSSGEIHDLTAIIANAHAKKTLVAVASDLLALTLLTPPGEMGADVVVGSAQRFGVPMGFGGPHAGFMATQDKHKRTMPGRVIGVSKDSQGNQALRMAMQTREQHIRREKATSNICTAQALLANMAAFYAMYHGPEGLKNI
;
A
#
# COMPACT_ATOMS: atom_id res chain seq x y z
N MET A 1 28.01 -37.70 -1.06
CA MET A 1 26.76 -37.61 -1.86
C MET A 1 25.91 -38.81 -1.52
N SER A 2 24.67 -38.62 -1.07
CA SER A 2 23.76 -39.74 -0.81
C SER A 2 23.25 -40.32 -2.14
N LEU A 3 22.79 -41.58 -2.14
CA LEU A 3 22.13 -42.16 -3.33
C LEU A 3 20.94 -41.31 -3.80
N LEU A 4 20.23 -40.65 -2.87
CA LEU A 4 19.14 -39.73 -3.18
C LEU A 4 19.59 -38.56 -4.08
N THR A 5 20.74 -37.93 -3.80
CA THR A 5 21.25 -36.82 -4.64
C THR A 5 21.54 -37.20 -6.09
N THR A 6 21.70 -38.49 -6.41
CA THR A 6 21.96 -38.96 -7.78
C THR A 6 20.67 -39.15 -8.59
N PHE A 7 19.53 -39.36 -7.93
CA PHE A 7 18.23 -39.61 -8.59
C PHE A 7 17.26 -38.42 -8.50
N THR A 8 17.65 -37.32 -7.87
CA THR A 8 16.80 -36.12 -7.76
C THR A 8 16.76 -35.35 -9.09
N ASP A 9 15.58 -35.22 -9.68
CA ASP A 9 15.36 -34.30 -10.81
C ASP A 9 15.28 -32.85 -10.29
N HIS A 10 16.37 -32.12 -10.50
CA HIS A 10 16.54 -30.73 -10.10
C HIS A 10 15.76 -29.73 -10.96
N ASN A 11 15.20 -30.15 -12.11
CA ASN A 11 14.48 -29.28 -13.05
C ASN A 11 12.95 -29.42 -12.96
N THR A 12 12.44 -30.19 -12.00
CA THR A 12 10.99 -30.42 -11.79
C THR A 12 10.18 -29.14 -11.72
N PHE A 13 10.66 -28.10 -11.03
CA PHE A 13 9.94 -26.82 -10.89
C PHE A 13 9.72 -26.12 -12.23
N VAL A 14 10.72 -26.15 -13.13
CA VAL A 14 10.62 -25.49 -14.45
C VAL A 14 9.47 -26.10 -15.26
N ASN A 15 9.27 -27.42 -15.16
CA ASN A 15 8.18 -28.12 -15.84
C ASN A 15 6.79 -27.88 -15.20
N ARG A 16 6.73 -27.38 -13.96
CA ARG A 16 5.48 -26.94 -13.32
C ARG A 16 5.17 -25.48 -13.61
N HIS A 17 6.22 -24.65 -13.73
CA HIS A 17 6.11 -23.23 -13.99
C HIS A 17 5.79 -22.91 -15.46
N ASN A 18 6.48 -23.56 -16.39
CA ASN A 18 6.27 -23.37 -17.81
C ASN A 18 5.13 -24.29 -18.29
N GLY A 19 4.01 -23.68 -18.71
CA GLY A 19 2.84 -24.43 -19.20
C GLY A 19 3.11 -25.28 -20.47
N PRO A 20 3.72 -24.72 -21.53
CA PRO A 20 3.92 -25.45 -22.79
C PRO A 20 4.90 -26.63 -22.68
N THR A 21 4.45 -27.83 -23.02
CA THR A 21 5.31 -29.02 -23.20
C THR A 21 6.20 -28.89 -24.44
N LEU A 22 7.18 -29.77 -24.61
CA LEU A 22 8.05 -29.76 -25.81
C LEU A 22 7.25 -29.95 -27.11
N GLU A 23 6.23 -30.82 -27.10
CA GLU A 23 5.35 -31.03 -28.26
C GLU A 23 4.49 -29.79 -28.58
N GLN A 24 3.97 -29.14 -27.55
CA GLN A 24 3.23 -27.88 -27.71
C GLN A 24 4.14 -26.76 -28.22
N GLN A 25 5.38 -26.68 -27.71
CA GLN A 25 6.39 -25.75 -28.20
C GLN A 25 6.68 -26.00 -29.69
N GLN A 26 6.88 -27.25 -30.12
CA GLN A 26 7.07 -27.58 -31.54
C GLN A 26 5.87 -27.16 -32.40
N THR A 27 4.65 -27.39 -31.92
CA THR A 27 3.42 -26.95 -32.61
C THR A 27 3.39 -25.42 -32.78
N MET A 28 3.75 -24.68 -31.73
CA MET A 28 3.82 -23.21 -31.76
C MET A 28 4.93 -22.70 -32.68
N LEU A 29 6.11 -23.32 -32.66
CA LEU A 29 7.26 -22.95 -33.50
C LEU A 29 6.95 -23.17 -34.98
N ALA A 30 6.33 -24.31 -35.33
CA ALA A 30 5.87 -24.58 -36.69
C ALA A 30 4.84 -23.55 -37.17
N ALA A 31 3.91 -23.12 -36.30
CA ALA A 31 2.90 -22.13 -36.65
C ALA A 31 3.48 -20.74 -36.97
N ILE A 32 4.64 -20.39 -36.41
CA ILE A 32 5.35 -19.13 -36.67
C ILE A 32 6.52 -19.28 -37.64
N GLY A 33 6.75 -20.47 -38.20
CA GLY A 33 7.74 -20.73 -39.24
C GLY A 33 9.20 -20.74 -38.77
N VAL A 34 9.47 -21.15 -37.54
CA VAL A 34 10.84 -21.31 -37.02
C VAL A 34 11.06 -22.75 -36.53
N ASP A 35 12.30 -23.23 -36.61
CA ASP A 35 12.66 -24.63 -36.36
C ASP A 35 12.87 -24.92 -34.86
N ASN A 36 13.29 -23.93 -34.08
CA ASN A 36 13.59 -24.06 -32.66
C ASN A 36 13.55 -22.72 -31.92
N LEU A 37 13.64 -22.78 -30.58
CA LEU A 37 13.64 -21.59 -29.72
C LEU A 37 14.87 -20.70 -29.96
N ASP A 38 16.04 -21.25 -30.29
CA ASP A 38 17.24 -20.43 -30.53
C ASP A 38 17.05 -19.54 -31.76
N GLN A 39 16.52 -20.09 -32.86
CA GLN A 39 16.17 -19.31 -34.05
C GLN A 39 15.14 -18.23 -33.74
N LEU A 40 14.11 -18.53 -32.93
CA LEU A 40 13.13 -17.53 -32.49
C LEU A 40 13.81 -16.38 -31.75
N ILE A 41 14.69 -16.69 -30.82
CA ILE A 41 15.43 -15.68 -30.03
C ILE A 41 16.40 -14.89 -30.91
N ASP A 42 17.11 -15.53 -31.83
CA ASP A 42 18.03 -14.89 -32.77
C ASP A 42 17.33 -13.86 -33.67
N GLN A 43 16.10 -14.16 -34.10
CA GLN A 43 15.29 -13.26 -34.93
C GLN A 43 14.54 -12.18 -34.12
N THR A 44 14.36 -12.39 -32.81
CA THR A 44 13.59 -11.49 -31.94
C THR A 44 14.48 -10.49 -31.19
N VAL A 45 15.59 -10.96 -30.62
CA VAL A 45 16.43 -10.16 -29.71
C VAL A 45 17.71 -9.72 -30.44
N PRO A 46 17.96 -8.41 -30.62
CA PRO A 46 19.16 -7.94 -31.30
C PRO A 46 20.45 -8.49 -30.68
N ALA A 47 21.32 -9.05 -31.53
CA ALA A 47 22.52 -9.77 -31.07
C ALA A 47 23.46 -8.91 -30.21
N ASN A 48 23.54 -7.61 -30.50
CA ASN A 48 24.43 -6.66 -29.81
C ASN A 48 24.03 -6.35 -28.36
N ILE A 49 22.83 -6.73 -27.92
CA ILE A 49 22.38 -6.56 -26.53
C ILE A 49 22.18 -7.88 -25.78
N ARG A 50 22.44 -9.03 -26.44
CA ARG A 50 22.34 -10.35 -25.79
C ARG A 50 23.50 -10.58 -24.84
N LEU A 51 23.24 -11.34 -23.79
CA LEU A 51 24.30 -11.79 -22.89
C LEU A 51 25.27 -12.70 -23.68
N PRO A 52 26.58 -12.40 -23.66
CA PRO A 52 27.57 -13.22 -24.38
C PRO A 52 27.82 -14.57 -23.69
N GLN A 53 27.39 -14.72 -22.44
CA GLN A 53 27.52 -15.93 -21.63
C GLN A 53 26.25 -16.13 -20.78
N PRO A 54 25.88 -17.37 -20.44
CA PRO A 54 24.78 -17.65 -19.53
C PRO A 54 24.95 -16.99 -18.16
N LEU A 55 23.83 -16.81 -17.44
CA LEU A 55 23.87 -16.31 -16.07
C LEU A 55 24.65 -17.27 -15.16
N GLN A 56 25.55 -16.71 -14.35
CA GLN A 56 26.28 -17.47 -13.33
C GLN A 56 25.42 -17.61 -12.07
N LEU A 57 24.58 -18.64 -12.05
CA LEU A 57 23.67 -18.94 -10.93
C LEU A 57 24.08 -20.23 -10.22
N PRO A 58 23.72 -20.38 -8.93
CA PRO A 58 23.76 -21.69 -8.27
C PRO A 58 22.96 -22.73 -9.05
N LYS A 59 23.32 -24.00 -8.88
CA LYS A 59 22.56 -25.10 -9.49
C LYS A 59 21.10 -25.04 -9.03
N ALA A 60 20.18 -25.31 -9.97
CA ALA A 60 18.76 -25.41 -9.66
C ALA A 60 18.52 -26.47 -8.58
N ILE A 61 17.52 -26.21 -7.75
CA ILE A 61 17.03 -27.12 -6.72
C ILE A 61 15.54 -27.33 -6.94
N ASN A 62 15.02 -28.48 -6.53
CA ASN A 62 13.58 -28.74 -6.61
C ASN A 62 12.82 -28.01 -5.49
N GLU A 63 11.48 -28.08 -5.54
CA GLU A 63 10.59 -27.40 -4.60
C GLU A 63 10.80 -27.84 -3.14
N GLU A 64 11.02 -29.14 -2.91
CA GLU A 64 11.24 -29.67 -1.55
C GLU A 64 12.54 -29.14 -0.95
N MET A 65 13.64 -29.19 -1.70
CA MET A 65 14.94 -28.67 -1.29
C MET A 65 14.86 -27.16 -1.04
N LEU A 66 14.12 -26.41 -1.86
CA LEU A 66 13.91 -24.98 -1.66
C LEU A 66 13.25 -24.70 -0.31
N LEU A 67 12.17 -25.41 0.03
CA LEU A 67 11.48 -25.23 1.32
C LEU A 67 12.39 -25.58 2.51
N GLN A 68 13.19 -26.65 2.40
CA GLN A 68 14.15 -27.02 3.44
C GLN A 68 15.24 -25.94 3.63
N GLN A 69 15.80 -25.42 2.54
CA GLN A 69 16.81 -24.36 2.60
C GLN A 69 16.24 -23.05 3.15
N LEU A 70 15.06 -22.64 2.69
CA LEU A 70 14.38 -21.44 3.21
C LEU A 70 14.05 -21.59 4.70
N LYS A 71 13.60 -22.77 5.15
CA LYS A 71 13.37 -23.05 6.57
C LYS A 71 14.65 -22.93 7.39
N HIS A 72 15.77 -23.44 6.89
CA HIS A 72 17.07 -23.30 7.56
C HIS A 72 17.52 -21.84 7.68
N ILE A 73 17.27 -21.02 6.65
CA ILE A 73 17.55 -19.57 6.71
C ILE A 73 16.62 -18.90 7.71
N ALA A 74 15.31 -19.16 7.64
CA ALA A 74 14.31 -18.57 8.52
C ALA A 74 14.54 -18.88 10.00
N GLN A 75 15.06 -20.06 10.33
CA GLN A 75 15.43 -20.47 11.69
C GLN A 75 16.55 -19.62 12.32
N LYS A 76 17.28 -18.83 11.53
CA LYS A 76 18.29 -17.89 12.04
C LYS A 76 17.66 -16.61 12.59
N ASN A 77 16.39 -16.33 12.27
CA ASN A 77 15.68 -15.18 12.81
C ASN A 77 15.34 -15.41 14.29
N ILE A 78 15.52 -14.39 15.11
CA ILE A 78 15.13 -14.40 16.52
C ILE A 78 13.78 -13.67 16.64
N ILE A 79 12.72 -14.39 17.01
CA ILE A 79 11.39 -13.83 17.16
C ILE A 79 11.23 -13.31 18.59
N ASN A 80 11.43 -12.01 18.78
CA ASN A 80 11.23 -11.32 20.06
C ASN A 80 9.81 -10.75 20.18
N LYS A 81 9.33 -10.60 21.41
CA LYS A 81 8.19 -9.71 21.71
C LYS A 81 8.66 -8.28 21.55
N SER A 82 8.27 -7.64 20.44
CA SER A 82 8.74 -6.31 20.09
C SER A 82 7.69 -5.26 20.49
N TYR A 83 8.05 -4.40 21.45
CA TYR A 83 7.26 -3.24 21.87
C TYR A 83 7.92 -1.92 21.45
N ILE A 84 8.64 -1.95 20.31
CA ILE A 84 9.33 -0.79 19.76
C ILE A 84 8.34 0.29 19.31
N GLY A 85 7.15 -0.12 18.84
CA GLY A 85 6.14 0.80 18.31
C GLY A 85 6.58 1.40 16.97
N GLN A 86 6.53 2.73 16.87
CA GLN A 86 6.93 3.48 15.67
C GLN A 86 6.18 3.04 14.39
N GLY A 87 4.87 2.84 14.49
CA GLY A 87 4.01 2.50 13.35
C GLY A 87 3.88 0.99 13.07
N TYR A 88 4.57 0.13 13.82
CA TYR A 88 4.46 -1.32 13.72
C TYR A 88 4.11 -1.94 15.06
N TYR A 89 2.97 -2.62 15.10
CA TYR A 89 2.43 -3.19 16.32
C TYR A 89 2.07 -4.66 16.05
N ASN A 90 2.52 -5.54 16.93
CA ASN A 90 2.16 -6.95 16.80
C ASN A 90 0.63 -7.10 16.87
N THR A 91 0.07 -7.98 16.05
CA THR A 91 -1.38 -8.19 15.96
C THR A 91 -1.68 -9.68 15.77
N TYR A 92 -2.87 -10.09 16.16
CA TYR A 92 -3.37 -11.43 15.87
C TYR A 92 -4.07 -11.41 14.51
N THR A 93 -3.52 -12.11 13.51
CA THR A 93 -4.22 -12.38 12.25
C THR A 93 -5.23 -13.50 12.48
N PRO A 94 -6.56 -13.25 12.36
CA PRO A 94 -7.54 -14.30 12.50
C PRO A 94 -7.28 -15.45 11.52
N SER A 95 -7.17 -16.68 12.01
CA SER A 95 -6.80 -17.85 11.19
C SER A 95 -7.73 -18.06 9.99
N VAL A 96 -9.00 -17.66 10.10
CA VAL A 96 -9.97 -17.69 8.99
C VAL A 96 -9.58 -16.73 7.86
N ILE A 97 -9.03 -15.55 8.18
CA ILE A 97 -8.56 -14.57 7.19
C ILE A 97 -7.22 -15.03 6.61
N LEU A 98 -6.29 -15.49 7.45
CA LEU A 98 -5.00 -16.05 7.01
C LEU A 98 -5.22 -17.14 5.96
N ARG A 99 -6.01 -18.17 6.31
CA ARG A 99 -6.21 -19.35 5.47
C ARG A 99 -7.04 -19.07 4.22
N ASN A 100 -8.14 -18.31 4.35
CA ASN A 100 -9.11 -18.19 3.25
C ASN A 100 -8.89 -16.95 2.36
N ILE A 101 -8.01 -16.02 2.77
CA ILE A 101 -7.66 -14.83 1.99
C ILE A 101 -6.17 -14.86 1.61
N LEU A 102 -5.25 -14.79 2.59
CA LEU A 102 -3.82 -14.66 2.30
C LEU A 102 -3.23 -15.93 1.64
N GLU A 103 -3.64 -17.11 2.10
CA GLU A 103 -3.18 -18.40 1.57
C GLU A 103 -4.07 -18.95 0.44
N ASN A 104 -5.03 -18.14 -0.06
CA ASN A 104 -5.98 -18.56 -1.08
C ASN A 104 -5.67 -17.94 -2.46
N PRO A 105 -5.27 -18.74 -3.48
CA PRO A 105 -4.96 -18.22 -4.81
C PRO A 105 -6.14 -17.53 -5.50
N GLY A 106 -7.39 -17.83 -5.11
CA GLY A 106 -8.56 -17.12 -5.61
C GLY A 106 -8.57 -15.61 -5.25
N TRP A 107 -7.83 -15.21 -4.21
CA TRP A 107 -7.71 -13.82 -3.77
C TRP A 107 -6.43 -13.13 -4.21
N TYR A 108 -5.29 -13.84 -4.28
CA TYR A 108 -3.98 -13.21 -4.55
C TYR A 108 -3.47 -13.34 -5.99
N THR A 109 -4.10 -14.13 -6.86
CA THR A 109 -3.62 -14.29 -8.26
C THR A 109 -4.19 -13.24 -9.21
N ALA A 110 -5.38 -12.71 -8.93
CA ALA A 110 -5.98 -11.65 -9.73
C ALA A 110 -5.23 -10.32 -9.56
N TYR A 111 -5.21 -9.50 -10.60
CA TYR A 111 -4.60 -8.17 -10.57
C TYR A 111 -5.64 -7.06 -10.38
N THR A 112 -5.23 -5.81 -10.67
CA THR A 112 -6.07 -4.62 -10.62
C THR A 112 -7.45 -4.87 -11.27
N PRO A 113 -8.57 -4.48 -10.64
CA PRO A 113 -9.93 -4.73 -11.14
C PRO A 113 -10.32 -3.83 -12.32
N TYR A 114 -9.55 -3.88 -13.41
CA TYR A 114 -9.83 -3.13 -14.64
C TYR A 114 -11.12 -3.57 -15.34
N GLN A 115 -11.49 -4.84 -15.21
CA GLN A 115 -12.73 -5.43 -15.72
C GLN A 115 -13.72 -5.59 -14.56
N PRO A 116 -14.54 -4.57 -14.24
CA PRO A 116 -15.32 -4.53 -13.01
C PRO A 116 -16.34 -5.67 -12.90
N GLU A 117 -16.93 -6.12 -14.01
CA GLU A 117 -18.00 -7.12 -14.09
C GLU A 117 -17.56 -8.48 -13.52
N ILE A 118 -16.27 -8.83 -13.68
CA ILE A 118 -15.66 -10.06 -13.16
C ILE A 118 -14.77 -9.78 -11.93
N SER A 119 -14.98 -8.64 -11.28
CA SER A 119 -14.13 -8.17 -10.17
C SER A 119 -14.90 -7.66 -8.96
N GLN A 120 -16.22 -7.82 -8.93
CA GLN A 120 -17.10 -7.24 -7.90
C GLN A 120 -16.69 -7.64 -6.47
N GLY A 121 -16.32 -8.89 -6.21
CA GLY A 121 -15.97 -9.34 -4.85
C GLY A 121 -14.80 -8.56 -4.21
N ARG A 122 -13.71 -8.35 -4.96
CA ARG A 122 -12.57 -7.55 -4.44
C ARG A 122 -12.84 -6.05 -4.48
N LEU A 123 -13.69 -5.58 -5.40
CA LEU A 123 -14.14 -4.18 -5.40
C LEU A 123 -14.97 -3.88 -4.15
N GLU A 124 -15.84 -4.80 -3.73
CA GLU A 124 -16.64 -4.68 -2.53
C GLU A 124 -15.77 -4.70 -1.27
N SER A 125 -14.81 -5.62 -1.17
CA SER A 125 -13.86 -5.64 -0.05
C SER A 125 -13.05 -4.34 0.06
N LEU A 126 -12.62 -3.76 -1.07
CA LEU A 126 -11.94 -2.45 -1.10
C LEU A 126 -12.88 -1.28 -0.77
N LEU A 127 -14.17 -1.38 -1.10
CA LEU A 127 -15.17 -0.39 -0.68
C LEU A 127 -15.39 -0.47 0.84
N ASN A 128 -15.42 -1.68 1.41
CA ASN A 128 -15.50 -1.89 2.86
C ASN A 128 -14.26 -1.34 3.56
N TYR A 129 -13.07 -1.51 2.98
CA TYR A 129 -11.84 -0.86 3.46
C TYR A 129 -11.98 0.67 3.48
N GLN A 130 -12.46 1.27 2.39
CA GLN A 130 -12.68 2.71 2.34
C GLN A 130 -13.69 3.17 3.40
N GLN A 131 -14.80 2.45 3.58
CA GLN A 131 -15.81 2.77 4.59
C GLN A 131 -15.23 2.70 6.00
N MET A 132 -14.53 1.62 6.33
CA MET A 132 -13.84 1.46 7.61
C MET A 132 -12.88 2.63 7.90
N VAL A 133 -12.08 3.04 6.90
CA VAL A 133 -11.18 4.19 7.08
C VAL A 133 -11.96 5.49 7.24
N MET A 134 -13.02 5.73 6.46
CA MET A 134 -13.86 6.94 6.58
C MET A 134 -14.49 7.04 7.97
N ASP A 135 -15.08 5.94 8.47
CA ASP A 135 -15.73 5.90 9.78
C ASP A 135 -14.74 6.18 10.92
N LEU A 136 -13.58 5.52 10.91
CA LEU A 136 -12.58 5.66 11.99
C LEU A 136 -11.83 7.00 11.93
N THR A 137 -11.75 7.64 10.76
CA THR A 137 -11.01 8.91 10.62
C THR A 137 -11.92 10.14 10.66
N GLY A 138 -13.24 9.97 10.58
CA GLY A 138 -14.21 11.05 10.48
C GLY A 138 -14.12 11.84 9.17
N MET A 139 -13.69 11.19 8.07
CA MET A 139 -13.43 11.83 6.77
C MET A 139 -14.46 11.43 5.71
N ASP A 140 -14.66 12.30 4.72
CA ASP A 140 -15.67 12.09 3.67
C ASP A 140 -15.28 11.07 2.60
N LEU A 141 -13.98 10.85 2.38
CA LEU A 141 -13.48 10.01 1.30
C LEU A 141 -12.15 9.34 1.66
N ALA A 142 -12.06 8.02 1.48
CA ALA A 142 -10.82 7.27 1.54
C ALA A 142 -10.44 6.64 0.18
N ASN A 143 -9.15 6.39 -0.04
CA ASN A 143 -8.68 5.63 -1.20
C ASN A 143 -8.60 4.11 -0.91
N ALA A 144 -8.36 3.34 -1.97
CA ALA A 144 -8.21 1.89 -1.92
C ALA A 144 -6.74 1.47 -1.66
N SER A 145 -6.12 2.09 -0.65
CA SER A 145 -4.73 1.95 -0.17
C SER A 145 -3.62 2.71 -0.91
N LEU A 146 -2.53 2.90 -0.17
CA LEU A 146 -1.19 3.34 -0.56
C LEU A 146 -0.15 2.29 -0.11
N LEU A 147 1.14 2.59 -0.29
CA LEU A 147 2.22 1.61 -0.11
C LEU A 147 2.56 1.32 1.35
N ASP A 148 2.60 2.36 2.18
CA ASP A 148 2.88 2.35 3.62
C ASP A 148 2.50 3.73 4.21
N GLU A 149 2.64 3.90 5.53
CA GLU A 149 2.36 5.19 6.21
C GLU A 149 3.25 6.33 5.72
N SER A 150 4.56 6.08 5.58
CA SER A 150 5.55 7.12 5.29
C SER A 150 5.35 7.73 3.88
N THR A 151 5.05 6.88 2.90
CA THR A 151 4.67 7.29 1.55
C THR A 151 3.29 7.92 1.51
N ALA A 152 2.32 7.46 2.32
CA ALA A 152 1.02 8.10 2.46
C ALA A 152 1.16 9.54 2.99
N ALA A 153 2.00 9.75 3.99
CA ALA A 153 2.31 11.07 4.54
C ALA A 153 3.00 11.99 3.51
N ALA A 154 3.95 11.46 2.73
CA ALA A 154 4.54 12.20 1.62
C ALA A 154 3.52 12.56 0.53
N GLU A 155 2.56 11.68 0.24
CA GLU A 155 1.45 12.00 -0.67
C GLU A 155 0.47 13.01 -0.06
N ALA A 156 0.29 13.03 1.27
CA ALA A 156 -0.49 14.06 1.96
C ALA A 156 0.17 15.44 1.80
N MET A 157 1.49 15.54 1.96
CA MET A 157 2.25 16.77 1.65
C MET A 157 1.99 17.23 0.21
N MET A 158 2.03 16.31 -0.76
CA MET A 158 1.79 16.64 -2.17
C MET A 158 0.32 17.02 -2.45
N LEU A 159 -0.63 16.40 -1.76
CA LEU A 159 -2.05 16.78 -1.80
C LEU A 159 -2.22 18.20 -1.27
N CYS A 160 -1.69 18.49 -0.08
CA CYS A 160 -1.70 19.82 0.51
C CYS A 160 -1.08 20.86 -0.44
N LYS A 161 0.05 20.54 -1.10
CA LYS A 161 0.68 21.45 -2.07
C LYS A 161 -0.21 21.77 -3.27
N ARG A 162 -0.98 20.80 -3.76
CA ARG A 162 -1.91 20.98 -4.90
C ARG A 162 -3.19 21.70 -4.49
N ALA A 163 -3.67 21.49 -3.27
CA ALA A 163 -4.95 21.99 -2.79
C ALA A 163 -4.85 23.34 -2.06
N SER A 164 -3.70 23.65 -1.46
CA SER A 164 -3.49 24.86 -0.67
C SER A 164 -3.49 26.11 -1.55
N LYS A 165 -4.08 27.18 -1.01
CA LYS A 165 -4.02 28.52 -1.60
C LYS A 165 -2.84 29.34 -1.09
N ASN A 166 -2.15 28.86 -0.05
CA ASN A 166 -0.95 29.48 0.49
C ASN A 166 0.22 29.29 -0.51
N LYS A 167 1.00 30.36 -0.72
CA LYS A 167 2.11 30.41 -1.69
C LYS A 167 3.45 29.96 -1.12
N SER A 168 3.53 29.69 0.18
CA SER A 168 4.74 29.18 0.83
C SER A 168 5.29 27.93 0.11
N SER A 169 6.60 27.82 0.08
CA SER A 169 7.35 26.63 -0.35
C SER A 169 7.62 25.65 0.78
N ALA A 170 7.28 26.01 2.03
CA ALA A 170 7.58 25.23 3.22
C ALA A 170 6.38 24.38 3.69
N PHE A 171 6.70 23.18 4.20
CA PHE A 171 5.78 22.24 4.81
C PHE A 171 6.26 21.93 6.23
N PHE A 172 5.37 22.04 7.21
CA PHE A 172 5.69 21.75 8.61
C PHE A 172 5.53 20.27 8.91
N VAL A 173 6.42 19.70 9.72
CA VAL A 173 6.32 18.33 10.23
C VAL A 173 6.57 18.35 11.74
N SER A 174 5.60 17.87 12.51
CA SER A 174 5.74 17.77 13.97
C SER A 174 6.89 16.85 14.35
N ASN A 175 7.61 17.18 15.43
CA ASN A 175 8.62 16.32 16.05
C ASN A 175 8.04 14.98 16.55
N GLU A 176 6.72 14.90 16.72
CA GLU A 176 6.01 13.67 17.11
C GLU A 176 5.73 12.71 15.95
N VAL A 177 6.08 13.06 14.71
CA VAL A 177 5.97 12.14 13.56
C VAL A 177 7.06 11.07 13.64
N HIS A 178 6.73 9.83 13.26
CA HIS A 178 7.71 8.75 13.26
C HIS A 178 8.95 9.08 12.41
N PRO A 179 10.17 8.71 12.85
CA PRO A 179 11.41 9.14 12.21
C PRO A 179 11.50 8.71 10.73
N GLN A 180 11.07 7.49 10.41
CA GLN A 180 11.03 7.00 9.03
C GLN A 180 10.04 7.77 8.14
N THR A 181 8.94 8.26 8.73
CA THR A 181 7.95 9.07 8.02
C THR A 181 8.53 10.43 7.68
N LEU A 182 9.24 11.07 8.60
CA LEU A 182 9.98 12.31 8.35
C LEU A 182 11.05 12.14 7.26
N ASP A 183 11.81 11.04 7.28
CA ASP A 183 12.87 10.78 6.28
C ASP A 183 12.31 10.62 4.86
N VAL A 184 11.19 9.93 4.70
CA VAL A 184 10.51 9.79 3.40
C VAL A 184 9.95 11.14 2.92
N ILE A 185 9.37 11.95 3.81
CA ILE A 185 8.89 13.29 3.48
C ILE A 185 10.04 14.18 3.01
N ARG A 186 11.14 14.24 3.77
CA ARG A 186 12.35 15.00 3.40
C ARG A 186 12.90 14.57 2.05
N THR A 187 12.96 13.25 1.82
CA THR A 187 13.40 12.69 0.55
C THR A 187 12.50 13.14 -0.60
N ARG A 188 11.18 13.04 -0.47
CA ARG A 188 10.23 13.46 -1.50
C ARG A 188 10.31 14.98 -1.74
N ALA A 189 10.32 15.76 -0.67
CA ALA A 189 10.35 17.22 -0.68
C ALA A 189 11.59 17.77 -1.41
N LYS A 190 12.77 17.16 -1.17
CA LYS A 190 14.04 17.53 -1.82
C LYS A 190 13.95 17.55 -3.34
N PHE A 191 13.28 16.57 -3.96
CA PHE A 191 13.22 16.46 -5.42
C PHE A 191 12.13 17.31 -6.07
N VAL A 192 11.26 17.95 -5.27
CA VAL A 192 10.20 18.84 -5.76
C VAL A 192 10.33 20.28 -5.24
N GLY A 193 11.45 20.61 -4.59
CA GLY A 193 11.74 21.96 -4.10
C GLY A 193 10.82 22.43 -2.97
N ILE A 194 10.40 21.51 -2.09
CA ILE A 194 9.65 21.84 -0.87
C ILE A 194 10.64 21.91 0.30
N GLU A 195 10.57 23.00 1.06
CA GLU A 195 11.29 23.13 2.33
C GLU A 195 10.53 22.38 3.43
N VAL A 196 11.23 21.61 4.27
CA VAL A 196 10.62 20.89 5.39
C VAL A 196 11.08 21.52 6.68
N ILE A 197 10.15 22.11 7.42
CA ILE A 197 10.37 22.71 8.74
C ILE A 197 9.89 21.70 9.79
N THR A 198 10.74 21.40 10.77
CA THR A 198 10.38 20.52 11.89
C THR A 198 10.28 21.31 13.19
N GLY A 199 9.28 21.02 14.02
CA GLY A 199 9.10 21.68 15.31
C GLY A 199 8.04 21.00 16.19
N ASN A 200 7.89 21.51 17.41
CA ASN A 200 6.79 21.12 18.30
C ASN A 200 5.47 21.76 17.84
N LEU A 201 4.34 21.25 18.32
CA LEU A 201 3.01 21.66 17.88
C LEU A 201 2.77 23.18 18.01
N GLU A 202 3.30 23.81 19.06
CA GLU A 202 3.16 25.25 19.32
C GLU A 202 3.87 26.10 18.26
N GLN A 203 4.94 25.58 17.67
CA GLN A 203 5.75 26.29 16.67
C GLN A 203 5.10 26.30 15.28
N LEU A 204 4.03 25.52 15.08
CA LEU A 204 3.26 25.56 13.83
C LEU A 204 2.63 26.94 13.63
N ASP A 205 2.20 27.62 14.70
CA ASP A 205 1.58 28.93 14.58
C ASP A 205 2.58 29.98 14.07
N ASP A 206 3.84 29.91 14.48
CA ASP A 206 4.88 30.83 14.02
C ASP A 206 5.41 30.53 12.60
N SER A 207 4.94 29.45 11.97
CA SER A 207 5.47 28.95 10.71
C SER A 207 4.65 29.39 9.49
N GLU A 208 5.31 30.02 8.51
CA GLU A 208 4.69 30.31 7.20
C GLU A 208 4.76 29.09 6.27
N VAL A 209 3.79 28.17 6.38
CA VAL A 209 3.77 26.90 5.64
C VAL A 209 2.49 26.71 4.83
N PHE A 210 2.55 25.98 3.70
CA PHE A 210 1.34 25.70 2.92
C PHE A 210 0.52 24.53 3.49
N GLY A 211 1.16 23.69 4.29
CA GLY A 211 0.54 22.59 4.99
C GLY A 211 1.41 22.08 6.14
N ALA A 212 0.82 21.22 6.97
CA ALA A 212 1.49 20.61 8.11
C ALA A 212 1.15 19.12 8.20
N LEU A 213 2.09 18.31 8.69
CA LEU A 213 1.84 16.95 9.15
C LEU A 213 2.02 16.84 10.66
N LEU A 214 0.96 16.41 11.34
CA LEU A 214 0.94 16.07 12.76
C LEU A 214 0.80 14.55 12.93
N GLN A 215 1.06 14.01 14.12
CA GLN A 215 0.86 12.59 14.46
C GLN A 215 -0.09 12.48 15.66
N TYR A 216 -1.04 11.54 15.60
CA TYR A 216 -2.06 11.33 16.64
C TYR A 216 -2.43 9.84 16.78
N PRO A 217 -2.03 9.16 17.87
CA PRO A 217 -1.11 9.59 18.93
C PRO A 217 0.31 9.88 18.40
N GLY A 218 1.07 10.70 19.12
CA GLY A 218 2.45 11.02 18.79
C GLY A 218 3.38 9.80 18.85
N SER A 219 4.56 9.90 18.24
CA SER A 219 5.57 8.83 18.27
C SER A 219 6.09 8.53 19.67
N SER A 220 5.97 9.47 20.61
CA SER A 220 6.22 9.26 22.04
C SER A 220 5.11 8.48 22.76
N GLY A 221 3.93 8.37 22.14
CA GLY A 221 2.70 7.86 22.73
C GLY A 221 1.78 8.95 23.29
N GLU A 222 2.18 10.22 23.26
CA GLU A 222 1.36 11.32 23.76
C GLU A 222 0.11 11.57 22.90
N ILE A 223 -0.98 11.99 23.56
CA ILE A 223 -2.26 12.32 22.94
C ILE A 223 -2.53 13.79 23.21
N HIS A 224 -2.64 14.58 22.14
CA HIS A 224 -2.90 16.01 22.19
C HIS A 224 -4.23 16.33 21.52
N ASP A 225 -5.02 17.25 22.10
CA ASP A 225 -6.17 17.81 21.39
C ASP A 225 -5.67 18.76 20.29
N LEU A 226 -5.90 18.39 19.04
CA LEU A 226 -5.41 19.11 17.88
C LEU A 226 -6.37 20.21 17.40
N THR A 227 -7.57 20.34 18.00
CA THR A 227 -8.64 21.21 17.51
C THR A 227 -8.19 22.68 17.38
N ALA A 228 -7.59 23.24 18.44
CA ALA A 228 -7.13 24.63 18.44
C ALA A 228 -5.93 24.83 17.49
N ILE A 229 -5.02 23.86 17.44
CA ILE A 229 -3.83 23.88 16.57
C ILE A 229 -4.26 23.90 15.10
N ILE A 230 -5.20 23.04 14.72
CA ILE A 230 -5.75 22.96 13.37
C ILE A 230 -6.49 24.24 12.99
N ALA A 231 -7.34 24.76 13.89
CA ALA A 231 -8.07 26.02 13.66
C ALA A 231 -7.13 27.21 13.41
N ASN A 232 -6.04 27.32 14.19
CA ASN A 232 -5.03 28.37 14.01
C ASN A 232 -4.28 28.22 12.68
N ALA A 233 -3.91 26.99 12.29
CA ALA A 233 -3.30 26.72 10.99
C ALA A 233 -4.25 27.11 9.83
N HIS A 234 -5.53 26.78 9.94
CA HIS A 234 -6.55 27.15 8.96
C HIS A 234 -6.74 28.66 8.83
N ALA A 235 -6.65 29.43 9.93
CA ALA A 235 -6.69 30.89 9.89
C ALA A 235 -5.57 31.48 9.01
N LYS A 236 -4.45 30.77 8.87
CA LYS A 236 -3.30 31.09 8.00
C LYS A 236 -3.35 30.40 6.63
N LYS A 237 -4.48 29.76 6.30
CA LYS A 237 -4.70 28.98 5.05
C LYS A 237 -3.73 27.80 4.89
N THR A 238 -3.20 27.29 6.00
CA THR A 238 -2.37 26.08 6.05
C THR A 238 -3.28 24.86 6.12
N LEU A 239 -3.12 23.89 5.24
CA LEU A 239 -3.88 22.62 5.31
C LEU A 239 -3.21 21.65 6.30
N VAL A 240 -3.98 20.91 7.09
CA VAL A 240 -3.43 19.99 8.10
C VAL A 240 -3.70 18.54 7.74
N ALA A 241 -2.62 17.77 7.62
CA ALA A 241 -2.66 16.33 7.56
C ALA A 241 -2.31 15.73 8.92
N VAL A 242 -2.95 14.62 9.29
CA VAL A 242 -2.68 13.91 10.54
C VAL A 242 -2.35 12.44 10.23
N ALA A 243 -1.17 11.98 10.61
CA ALA A 243 -0.84 10.57 10.63
C ALA A 243 -1.40 9.93 11.91
N SER A 244 -2.14 8.83 11.79
CA SER A 244 -2.91 8.26 12.90
C SER A 244 -2.98 6.72 12.85
N ASP A 245 -3.43 6.14 13.96
CA ASP A 245 -3.55 4.70 14.18
C ASP A 245 -5.03 4.30 14.24
N LEU A 246 -5.48 3.46 13.30
CA LEU A 246 -6.90 3.05 13.20
C LEU A 246 -7.44 2.37 14.46
N LEU A 247 -6.60 1.66 15.22
CA LEU A 247 -7.04 1.04 16.47
C LEU A 247 -7.17 2.10 17.57
N ALA A 248 -6.25 3.06 17.66
CA ALA A 248 -6.38 4.15 18.62
C ALA A 248 -7.67 4.97 18.39
N LEU A 249 -8.07 5.14 17.13
CA LEU A 249 -9.29 5.86 16.75
C LEU A 249 -10.60 5.11 17.07
N THR A 250 -10.55 3.90 17.60
CA THR A 250 -11.76 3.24 18.16
C THR A 250 -12.17 3.85 19.51
N LEU A 251 -11.25 4.58 20.18
CA LEU A 251 -11.45 5.19 21.49
C LEU A 251 -11.28 6.72 21.45
N LEU A 252 -10.43 7.22 20.58
CA LEU A 252 -10.06 8.63 20.50
C LEU A 252 -10.96 9.42 19.55
N THR A 253 -11.12 10.72 19.81
CA THR A 253 -11.78 11.62 18.87
C THR A 253 -11.02 11.60 17.54
N PRO A 254 -11.69 11.27 16.41
CA PRO A 254 -11.00 11.12 15.15
C PRO A 254 -10.54 12.47 14.59
N PRO A 255 -9.42 12.52 13.84
CA PRO A 255 -8.88 13.79 13.34
C PRO A 255 -9.84 14.60 12.47
N GLY A 256 -10.78 13.95 11.77
CA GLY A 256 -11.82 14.63 10.99
C GLY A 256 -12.74 15.49 11.84
N GLU A 257 -13.10 15.05 13.05
CA GLU A 257 -13.90 15.83 14.00
C GLU A 257 -13.13 17.00 14.60
N MET A 258 -11.79 16.89 14.70
CA MET A 258 -10.90 17.99 15.11
C MET A 258 -10.58 18.96 13.95
N GLY A 259 -11.10 18.73 12.75
CA GLY A 259 -10.99 19.62 11.60
C GLY A 259 -9.83 19.32 10.64
N ALA A 260 -9.17 18.17 10.73
CA ALA A 260 -8.09 17.82 9.79
C ALA A 260 -8.58 17.83 8.32
N ASP A 261 -7.68 18.11 7.38
CA ASP A 261 -8.00 18.06 5.94
C ASP A 261 -7.68 16.69 5.33
N VAL A 262 -6.68 15.99 5.88
CA VAL A 262 -6.23 14.67 5.43
C VAL A 262 -5.86 13.81 6.65
N VAL A 263 -6.23 12.53 6.65
CA VAL A 263 -5.70 11.54 7.61
C VAL A 263 -4.98 10.44 6.85
N VAL A 264 -3.80 10.05 7.35
CA VAL A 264 -2.99 8.96 6.80
C VAL A 264 -2.55 8.02 7.91
N GLY A 265 -2.01 6.86 7.54
CA GLY A 265 -1.46 5.92 8.51
C GLY A 265 -1.30 4.54 7.92
N SER A 266 -1.06 3.56 8.79
CA SER A 266 -0.99 2.15 8.44
C SER A 266 -2.22 1.38 8.92
N ALA A 267 -2.77 0.52 8.07
CA ALA A 267 -3.79 -0.47 8.47
C ALA A 267 -3.19 -1.78 9.01
N GLN A 268 -1.87 -1.84 9.24
CA GLN A 268 -1.15 -3.07 9.60
C GLN A 268 -1.75 -3.81 10.79
N ARG A 269 -1.98 -3.11 11.90
CA ARG A 269 -2.41 -3.75 13.15
C ARG A 269 -3.84 -4.27 13.12
N PHE A 270 -4.59 -4.02 12.04
CA PHE A 270 -5.85 -4.69 11.73
C PHE A 270 -5.57 -6.05 11.06
N GLY A 271 -4.96 -6.95 11.82
CA GLY A 271 -4.81 -8.35 11.46
C GLY A 271 -3.77 -8.69 10.38
N VAL A 272 -2.87 -7.77 10.01
CA VAL A 272 -1.78 -8.06 9.05
C VAL A 272 -0.46 -8.29 9.80
N PRO A 273 0.30 -9.38 9.53
CA PRO A 273 1.57 -9.64 10.23
C PRO A 273 2.59 -8.51 10.03
N MET A 274 3.45 -8.25 11.03
CA MET A 274 4.48 -7.19 10.94
C MET A 274 5.43 -7.35 9.74
N GLY A 275 5.64 -8.58 9.25
CA GLY A 275 6.31 -8.84 7.97
C GLY A 275 7.74 -8.31 7.85
N PHE A 276 8.41 -7.99 8.96
CA PHE A 276 9.70 -7.29 8.97
C PHE A 276 9.71 -6.02 8.09
N GLY A 277 8.60 -5.29 8.08
CA GLY A 277 8.40 -4.03 7.35
C GLY A 277 7.22 -4.03 6.39
N GLY A 278 6.69 -5.20 5.99
CA GLY A 278 5.54 -5.24 5.08
C GLY A 278 5.27 -6.61 4.45
N PRO A 279 4.33 -6.68 3.50
CA PRO A 279 3.53 -5.54 2.98
C PRO A 279 2.36 -5.16 3.91
N HIS A 280 2.04 -3.86 3.98
CA HIS A 280 0.89 -3.32 4.72
C HIS A 280 0.18 -2.25 3.91
N ALA A 281 -1.15 -2.17 3.99
CA ALA A 281 -1.88 -1.10 3.33
C ALA A 281 -1.74 0.22 4.10
N GLY A 282 -1.03 1.19 3.53
CA GLY A 282 -1.13 2.58 3.96
C GLY A 282 -2.52 3.11 3.61
N PHE A 283 -3.16 3.89 4.48
CA PHE A 283 -4.45 4.53 4.17
C PHE A 283 -4.28 6.04 3.95
N MET A 284 -5.19 6.61 3.16
CA MET A 284 -5.39 8.05 3.09
C MET A 284 -6.88 8.36 2.98
N ALA A 285 -7.35 9.23 3.86
CA ALA A 285 -8.68 9.81 3.82
C ALA A 285 -8.62 11.34 3.84
N THR A 286 -9.63 11.99 3.27
CA THR A 286 -9.68 13.45 3.13
C THR A 286 -11.14 13.92 2.98
N GLN A 287 -11.34 15.23 3.07
CA GLN A 287 -12.63 15.87 2.82
C GLN A 287 -13.04 15.82 1.34
N ASP A 288 -14.33 15.81 1.03
CA ASP A 288 -14.85 15.68 -0.35
C ASP A 288 -14.30 16.77 -1.29
N LYS A 289 -14.06 17.97 -0.75
CA LYS A 289 -13.47 19.12 -1.48
C LYS A 289 -12.10 18.79 -2.11
N HIS A 290 -11.38 17.76 -1.61
CA HIS A 290 -10.06 17.34 -2.08
C HIS A 290 -10.08 16.04 -2.92
N LYS A 291 -11.26 15.49 -3.26
CA LYS A 291 -11.35 14.21 -4.00
C LYS A 291 -10.60 14.17 -5.32
N ARG A 292 -10.48 15.32 -6.00
CA ARG A 292 -9.77 15.42 -7.30
C ARG A 292 -8.24 15.37 -7.16
N THR A 293 -7.71 15.57 -5.96
CA THR A 293 -6.27 15.52 -5.67
C THR A 293 -5.82 14.22 -4.99
N MET A 294 -6.76 13.32 -4.69
CA MET A 294 -6.52 12.02 -4.06
C MET A 294 -5.53 11.18 -4.88
N PRO A 295 -4.45 10.64 -4.29
CA PRO A 295 -3.56 9.66 -4.91
C PRO A 295 -4.21 8.27 -4.95
N GLY A 296 -3.79 7.46 -5.93
CA GLY A 296 -4.21 6.08 -6.03
C GLY A 296 -5.68 5.88 -6.41
N ARG A 297 -6.11 4.62 -6.28
CA ARG A 297 -7.42 4.13 -6.72
C ARG A 297 -8.50 4.50 -5.70
N VAL A 298 -9.71 4.73 -6.18
CA VAL A 298 -10.91 4.91 -5.34
C VAL A 298 -12.01 4.03 -5.93
N ILE A 299 -12.63 3.20 -5.11
CA ILE A 299 -13.80 2.41 -5.50
C ILE A 299 -15.05 3.27 -5.31
N GLY A 300 -15.91 3.26 -6.31
CA GLY A 300 -17.19 3.96 -6.28
C GLY A 300 -18.34 3.05 -6.65
N VAL A 301 -19.49 3.37 -6.08
CA VAL A 301 -20.78 2.77 -6.41
C VAL A 301 -21.31 3.40 -7.71
N SER A 302 -21.83 2.58 -8.59
CA SER A 302 -22.37 2.95 -9.89
C SER A 302 -23.58 2.06 -10.24
N LYS A 303 -23.99 2.04 -11.51
CA LYS A 303 -25.07 1.18 -12.01
C LYS A 303 -24.61 0.42 -13.25
N ASP A 304 -25.08 -0.82 -13.39
CA ASP A 304 -24.87 -1.63 -14.60
C ASP A 304 -25.86 -1.24 -15.73
N SER A 305 -25.80 -1.97 -16.84
CA SER A 305 -26.70 -1.77 -18.00
C SER A 305 -28.18 -2.06 -17.73
N GLN A 306 -28.50 -2.78 -16.65
CA GLN A 306 -29.86 -3.10 -16.22
C GLN A 306 -30.34 -2.16 -15.10
N GLY A 307 -29.50 -1.21 -14.67
CA GLY A 307 -29.80 -0.27 -13.59
C GLY A 307 -29.54 -0.79 -12.19
N ASN A 308 -28.97 -2.00 -12.04
CA ASN A 308 -28.60 -2.56 -10.75
C ASN A 308 -27.36 -1.87 -10.19
N GLN A 309 -27.24 -1.80 -8.87
CA GLN A 309 -26.06 -1.26 -8.22
C GLN A 309 -24.82 -2.13 -8.53
N ALA A 310 -23.73 -1.50 -8.98
CA ALA A 310 -22.47 -2.19 -9.31
C ALA A 310 -21.26 -1.33 -8.93
N LEU A 311 -20.13 -1.96 -8.63
CA LEU A 311 -18.91 -1.28 -8.18
C LEU A 311 -17.90 -1.13 -9.32
N ARG A 312 -17.12 -0.05 -9.30
CA ARG A 312 -16.00 0.17 -10.22
C ARG A 312 -14.93 1.07 -9.63
N MET A 313 -13.78 1.14 -10.28
CA MET A 313 -12.83 2.23 -10.03
C MET A 313 -13.38 3.56 -10.52
N ALA A 314 -13.36 4.57 -9.66
CA ALA A 314 -13.92 5.89 -9.86
C ALA A 314 -12.83 6.96 -10.03
N MET A 315 -13.15 8.02 -10.79
CA MET A 315 -12.27 9.17 -11.02
C MET A 315 -10.86 8.77 -11.53
N GLN A 316 -10.78 7.76 -12.40
CA GLN A 316 -9.53 7.19 -12.89
C GLN A 316 -8.65 8.20 -13.65
N THR A 317 -9.22 9.31 -14.13
CA THR A 317 -8.45 10.39 -14.77
C THR A 317 -7.41 10.99 -13.83
N ARG A 318 -7.47 10.79 -12.50
CA ARG A 318 -6.40 11.20 -11.58
C ARG A 318 -5.11 10.39 -11.74
N GLU A 319 -5.20 9.17 -12.26
CA GLU A 319 -4.15 8.15 -12.20
C GLU A 319 -3.17 8.22 -13.38
N GLN A 320 -1.97 7.66 -13.18
CA GLN A 320 -0.85 7.69 -14.12
C GLN A 320 -1.17 7.14 -15.51
N HIS A 321 -2.03 6.13 -15.62
CA HIS A 321 -2.34 5.49 -16.91
C HIS A 321 -3.18 6.39 -17.84
N ILE A 322 -3.81 7.44 -17.30
CA ILE A 322 -4.53 8.45 -18.09
C ILE A 322 -3.75 9.76 -18.14
N ARG A 323 -3.32 10.30 -16.99
CA ARG A 323 -2.71 11.64 -16.92
C ARG A 323 -1.19 11.67 -16.93
N ARG A 324 -0.51 10.52 -16.84
CA ARG A 324 0.95 10.40 -16.90
C ARG A 324 1.62 11.37 -15.93
N GLU A 325 2.45 12.29 -16.41
CA GLU A 325 3.14 13.30 -15.60
C GLU A 325 2.21 14.29 -14.89
N LYS A 326 0.96 14.43 -15.34
CA LYS A 326 -0.08 15.29 -14.73
C LYS A 326 -0.99 14.54 -13.75
N ALA A 327 -0.67 13.28 -13.45
CA ALA A 327 -1.39 12.48 -12.47
C ALA A 327 -1.18 13.02 -11.05
N THR A 328 -2.04 12.62 -10.11
CA THR A 328 -1.92 13.03 -8.70
C THR A 328 -0.75 12.35 -7.99
N SER A 329 -0.33 11.17 -8.46
CA SER A 329 0.82 10.40 -7.97
C SER A 329 1.29 9.43 -9.05
N ASN A 330 2.50 8.90 -8.89
CA ASN A 330 3.06 7.86 -9.73
C ASN A 330 2.63 6.44 -9.33
N ILE A 331 1.87 6.28 -8.23
CA ILE A 331 1.42 4.98 -7.73
C ILE A 331 0.60 4.21 -8.79
N CYS A 332 0.85 2.90 -8.91
CA CYS A 332 0.13 2.01 -9.82
C CYS A 332 -0.28 0.73 -9.09
N THR A 333 0.70 -0.15 -8.80
CA THR A 333 0.53 -1.21 -7.81
C THR A 333 0.47 -0.56 -6.43
N ALA A 334 -0.51 -0.94 -5.65
CA ALA A 334 -0.70 -0.55 -4.26
C ALA A 334 -0.80 -1.82 -3.39
N GLN A 335 -1.54 -1.77 -2.29
CA GLN A 335 -1.59 -2.86 -1.29
C GLN A 335 -3.00 -3.44 -1.17
N ALA A 336 -3.62 -3.79 -2.31
CA ALA A 336 -5.04 -4.18 -2.36
C ALA A 336 -5.37 -5.44 -1.53
N LEU A 337 -4.53 -6.49 -1.60
CA LEU A 337 -4.71 -7.68 -0.75
C LEU A 337 -4.60 -7.32 0.75
N LEU A 338 -3.67 -6.41 1.03
CA LEU A 338 -3.39 -5.70 2.29
C LEU A 338 -4.66 -5.12 2.91
N ALA A 339 -5.27 -4.26 2.11
CA ALA A 339 -6.48 -3.54 2.43
C ALA A 339 -7.68 -4.47 2.63
N ASN A 340 -7.82 -5.49 1.78
CA ASN A 340 -8.87 -6.50 1.92
C ASN A 340 -8.73 -7.26 3.25
N MET A 341 -7.52 -7.68 3.63
CA MET A 341 -7.28 -8.34 4.93
C MET A 341 -7.69 -7.44 6.10
N ALA A 342 -7.30 -6.16 6.08
CA ALA A 342 -7.66 -5.19 7.12
C ALA A 342 -9.18 -4.93 7.17
N ALA A 343 -9.85 -4.84 6.02
CA ALA A 343 -11.30 -4.73 5.94
C ALA A 343 -11.99 -5.96 6.53
N PHE A 344 -11.54 -7.16 6.18
CA PHE A 344 -12.10 -8.39 6.76
C PHE A 344 -11.82 -8.50 8.26
N TYR A 345 -10.69 -7.98 8.75
CA TYR A 345 -10.42 -7.90 10.18
C TYR A 345 -11.47 -7.04 10.90
N ALA A 346 -11.70 -5.83 10.40
CA ALA A 346 -12.71 -4.94 10.95
C ALA A 346 -14.13 -5.54 10.85
N MET A 347 -14.47 -6.19 9.75
CA MET A 347 -15.76 -6.89 9.59
C MET A 347 -15.91 -8.07 10.55
N TYR A 348 -14.83 -8.82 10.78
CA TYR A 348 -14.84 -9.99 11.67
C TYR A 348 -15.04 -9.60 13.14
N HIS A 349 -14.44 -8.50 13.56
CA HIS A 349 -14.54 -8.01 14.93
C HIS A 349 -15.76 -7.09 15.16
N GLY A 350 -16.17 -6.34 14.16
CA GLY A 350 -17.16 -5.27 14.31
C GLY A 350 -16.67 -4.12 15.21
N PRO A 351 -17.44 -3.03 15.34
CA PRO A 351 -17.03 -1.86 16.13
C PRO A 351 -16.79 -2.21 17.61
N GLU A 352 -17.66 -3.01 18.23
CA GLU A 352 -17.51 -3.43 19.63
C GLU A 352 -16.27 -4.32 19.83
N GLY A 353 -15.99 -5.24 18.90
CA GLY A 353 -14.80 -6.08 18.98
C GLY A 353 -13.52 -5.28 18.82
N LEU A 354 -13.49 -4.33 17.88
CA LEU A 354 -12.36 -3.43 17.70
C LEU A 354 -12.12 -2.51 18.90
N LYS A 355 -13.18 -2.07 19.59
CA LYS A 355 -13.09 -1.26 20.80
C LYS A 355 -12.59 -2.04 22.02
N ASN A 356 -12.88 -3.34 22.08
CA ASN A 356 -12.43 -4.22 23.17
C ASN A 356 -10.95 -4.63 23.05
N ILE A 357 -10.39 -4.58 21.83
CA ILE A 357 -8.97 -4.83 21.55
C ILE A 357 -8.17 -3.58 21.90
#